data_AF-A0A969H5M0-F1
#
_entry.id   AF-A0A969H5M0-F1
#
_cell.length_a   1.000
_cell.length_b   1.000
_cell.length_c   1.000
_cell.angle_alpha   90.00
_cell.angle_beta   90.00
_cell.angle_gamma   90.00
#
_symmetry.space_group_name_H-M   'P 1'
#
loop_
_entity.id
_entity.type
_entity.pdbx_description
1 polymer ?
#
loop_
_entity_poly.entity_id
_entity_poly.type
_entity_poly.pdbx_seq_one_letter_code
_entity_poly.pdbx_strand_id
1 'polypeptide(L)'
;MPLGGLGAGAIGRTYRGDFARWHLDIGAHRFESLPANQFSVFVSQGGQSQAHVLAPMQPDILPEWNWDMPVGAGTYYALFPKAWYVYDWDALPVKLTQKQFSPIIPGNYQASSYPVGLFEWTIENPTSEPLNLGLMFSWQNMVGWGWGKDLEGGNYNQAIQQDGLTGVVFTRPGDMVSEEWDGSFAIVARSKRASRSATAPASRWRRGAIPGPILPPTVGWKTWTTPPRPNPRSRLPGRWL
;
A
#
# COMPACT_ATOMS: atom_id res chain seq x y z
N MET A 1 -14.52 -3.82 -2.68
CA MET A 1 -14.86 -2.89 -3.81
C MET A 1 -13.82 -3.11 -4.90
N PRO A 2 -14.18 -3.26 -6.19
CA PRO A 2 -13.21 -3.59 -7.25
C PRO A 2 -12.29 -2.41 -7.60
N LEU A 3 -11.00 -2.71 -7.78
CA LEU A 3 -9.99 -1.79 -8.31
C LEU A 3 -9.66 -2.20 -9.74
N GLY A 4 -9.80 -1.27 -10.68
CA GLY A 4 -9.63 -1.49 -12.11
C GLY A 4 -10.60 -0.63 -12.92
N GLY A 5 -10.15 -0.14 -14.07
CA GLY A 5 -10.95 0.60 -15.03
C GLY A 5 -11.92 -0.29 -15.83
N LEU A 6 -12.78 0.36 -16.60
CA LEU A 6 -13.64 -0.27 -17.59
C LEU A 6 -12.78 -1.00 -18.64
N GLY A 7 -13.02 -2.31 -18.81
CA GLY A 7 -12.28 -3.13 -19.78
C GLY A 7 -10.84 -3.49 -19.38
N ALA A 8 -10.36 -3.02 -18.22
CA ALA A 8 -8.98 -3.21 -17.78
C ALA A 8 -8.74 -4.50 -16.98
N GLY A 9 -9.81 -5.26 -16.72
CA GLY A 9 -9.86 -6.23 -15.63
C GLY A 9 -9.99 -5.55 -14.27
N ALA A 10 -10.31 -6.32 -13.23
CA ALA A 10 -10.48 -5.80 -11.88
C ALA A 10 -9.95 -6.72 -10.78
N ILE A 11 -9.47 -6.11 -9.70
CA ILE A 11 -9.03 -6.78 -8.48
C ILE A 11 -9.93 -6.34 -7.32
N GLY A 12 -10.67 -7.26 -6.75
CA GLY A 12 -11.44 -7.06 -5.54
C GLY A 12 -10.61 -7.36 -4.29
N ARG A 13 -10.31 -6.28 -3.56
CA ARG A 13 -9.89 -6.37 -2.16
C ARG A 13 -11.12 -6.53 -1.27
N THR A 14 -11.12 -7.54 -0.40
CA THR A 14 -12.25 -7.81 0.50
C THR A 14 -12.27 -6.82 1.68
N TYR A 15 -13.36 -6.78 2.44
CA TYR A 15 -13.46 -5.96 3.64
C TYR A 15 -12.44 -6.35 4.74
N ARG A 16 -11.86 -7.56 4.70
CA ARG A 16 -10.80 -7.99 5.61
C ARG A 16 -9.42 -7.46 5.20
N GLY A 17 -9.27 -6.97 3.96
CA GLY A 17 -8.02 -6.39 3.48
C GLY A 17 -7.20 -7.30 2.56
N ASP A 18 -7.59 -8.56 2.38
CA ASP A 18 -7.00 -9.48 1.40
C ASP A 18 -7.43 -9.15 -0.03
N PHE A 19 -6.49 -9.28 -0.96
CA PHE A 19 -6.76 -9.27 -2.40
C PHE A 19 -7.17 -10.69 -2.81
N ALA A 20 -8.46 -10.87 -3.09
CA ALA A 20 -9.03 -12.21 -3.21
C ALA A 20 -9.92 -12.42 -4.44
N ARG A 21 -10.49 -11.37 -5.02
CA ARG A 21 -11.36 -11.51 -6.19
C ARG A 21 -10.65 -11.03 -7.44
N TRP A 22 -10.41 -11.92 -8.38
CA TRP A 22 -9.63 -11.64 -9.59
C TRP A 22 -10.53 -11.75 -10.81
N HIS A 23 -10.60 -10.64 -11.54
CA HIS A 23 -11.28 -10.46 -12.83
C HIS A 23 -10.27 -9.89 -13.83
N LEU A 24 -9.02 -10.38 -13.78
CA LEU A 24 -7.92 -9.93 -14.64
C LEU A 24 -7.97 -10.62 -16.01
N ASP A 25 -8.34 -11.90 -16.03
CA ASP A 25 -8.78 -12.59 -17.24
C ASP A 25 -10.22 -12.17 -17.56
N ILE A 26 -10.43 -11.59 -18.73
CA ILE A 26 -11.65 -10.86 -19.08
C ILE A 26 -12.81 -11.84 -19.28
N GLY A 27 -13.81 -11.73 -18.41
CA GLY A 27 -14.98 -12.61 -18.40
C GLY A 27 -14.84 -13.81 -17.47
N ALA A 28 -13.64 -14.08 -16.96
CA ALA A 28 -13.42 -15.11 -15.95
C ALA A 28 -13.63 -14.56 -14.52
N HIS A 29 -13.86 -15.48 -13.58
CA HIS A 29 -13.94 -15.18 -12.14
C HIS A 29 -13.10 -16.16 -11.34
N ARG A 30 -12.14 -15.63 -10.57
CA ARG A 30 -11.39 -16.40 -9.59
C ARG A 30 -11.51 -15.76 -8.21
N PHE A 31 -11.82 -16.57 -7.20
CA PHE A 31 -11.84 -16.15 -5.80
C PHE A 31 -10.81 -16.93 -5.01
N GLU A 32 -9.68 -16.29 -4.74
CA GLU A 32 -8.53 -16.86 -4.05
C GLU A 32 -7.71 -15.75 -3.42
N SER A 33 -7.54 -15.78 -2.10
CA SER A 33 -6.67 -14.83 -1.41
C SER A 33 -5.22 -15.16 -1.73
N LEU A 34 -4.43 -14.14 -2.09
CA LEU A 34 -2.97 -14.24 -2.20
C LEU A 34 -2.32 -13.52 -1.01
N PRO A 35 -1.88 -14.25 0.05
CA PRO A 35 -1.40 -13.64 1.29
C PRO A 35 -0.16 -12.75 1.15
N ALA A 36 0.63 -12.91 0.08
CA ALA A 36 1.77 -12.03 -0.19
C ALA A 36 1.34 -10.61 -0.59
N ASN A 37 0.09 -10.41 -1.01
CA ASN A 37 -0.45 -9.12 -1.44
C ASN A 37 -1.10 -8.41 -0.26
N GLN A 38 -0.37 -7.54 0.43
CA GLN A 38 -0.85 -6.94 1.69
C GLN A 38 -0.29 -5.55 1.95
N PHE A 39 -1.01 -4.82 2.80
CA PHE A 39 -0.44 -3.69 3.49
C PHE A 39 -0.01 -4.09 4.90
N SER A 40 1.17 -3.63 5.30
CA SER A 40 1.69 -3.81 6.66
C SER A 40 2.16 -2.48 7.22
N VAL A 41 2.11 -2.36 8.54
CA VAL A 41 2.59 -1.18 9.26
C VAL A 41 3.76 -1.58 10.15
N PHE A 42 4.76 -0.71 10.23
CA PHE A 42 5.80 -0.71 11.26
C PHE A 42 5.66 0.55 12.09
N VAL A 43 5.74 0.43 13.41
CA VAL A 43 5.75 1.57 14.32
C VAL A 43 6.88 1.40 15.33
N SER A 44 7.61 2.48 15.60
CA SER A 44 8.58 2.55 16.69
C SER A 44 8.44 3.84 17.48
N GLN A 45 8.39 3.69 18.81
CA GLN A 45 8.27 4.77 19.79
C GLN A 45 8.96 4.33 21.09
N GLY A 46 9.73 5.21 21.73
CA GLY A 46 10.35 4.93 23.02
C GLY A 46 11.34 3.75 23.05
N GLY A 47 11.98 3.43 21.92
CA GLY A 47 12.90 2.29 21.80
C GLY A 47 12.22 0.92 21.59
N GLN A 48 10.89 0.87 21.60
CA GLN A 48 10.13 -0.31 21.22
C GLN A 48 9.73 -0.22 19.74
N SER A 49 9.61 -1.37 19.09
CA SER A 49 9.18 -1.45 17.69
C SER A 49 8.31 -2.66 17.45
N GLN A 50 7.29 -2.49 16.62
CA GLN A 50 6.36 -3.54 16.24
C GLN A 50 6.01 -3.42 14.74
N ALA A 51 5.73 -4.55 14.11
CA ALA A 51 5.28 -4.60 12.73
C ALA A 51 4.09 -5.56 12.63
N HIS A 52 3.07 -5.20 11.85
CA HIS A 52 1.84 -5.98 11.74
C HIS A 52 1.30 -5.96 10.32
N VAL A 53 0.71 -7.08 9.90
CA VAL A 53 -0.08 -7.12 8.67
C VAL A 53 -1.48 -6.57 8.95
N LEU A 54 -1.96 -5.68 8.08
CA LEU A 54 -3.23 -4.98 8.27
C LEU A 54 -4.42 -5.78 7.71
N ALA A 55 -4.55 -7.03 8.15
CA ALA A 55 -5.64 -7.94 7.79
C ALA A 55 -5.93 -8.95 8.92
N PRO A 56 -7.20 -9.16 9.34
CA PRO A 56 -7.55 -10.16 10.34
C PRO A 56 -7.71 -11.54 9.67
N MET A 57 -6.58 -12.11 9.27
CA MET A 57 -6.48 -13.44 8.66
C MET A 57 -5.25 -14.19 9.15
N GLN A 58 -5.25 -15.52 9.03
CA GLN A 58 -4.12 -16.38 9.39
C GLN A 58 -3.88 -17.39 8.25
N PRO A 59 -3.05 -17.03 7.26
CA PRO A 59 -2.69 -17.94 6.17
C PRO A 59 -1.65 -18.97 6.63
N ASP A 60 -1.64 -20.14 5.99
CA ASP A 60 -0.64 -21.21 6.26
C ASP A 60 0.76 -20.90 5.65
N ILE A 61 0.84 -19.87 4.81
CA ILE A 61 2.07 -19.40 4.18
C ILE A 61 2.50 -18.06 4.78
N LEU A 62 3.80 -17.74 4.70
CA LEU A 62 4.39 -16.56 5.33
C LEU A 62 4.15 -16.51 6.85
N PRO A 63 4.42 -17.59 7.61
CA PRO A 63 4.16 -17.66 9.04
C PRO A 63 5.02 -16.68 9.85
N GLU A 64 6.12 -16.17 9.27
CA GLU A 64 6.99 -15.17 9.89
C GLU A 64 6.40 -13.76 9.88
N TRP A 65 5.31 -13.53 9.13
CA TRP A 65 4.61 -12.26 9.15
C TRP A 65 3.66 -12.20 10.34
N ASN A 66 3.57 -11.05 10.99
CA ASN A 66 2.69 -10.84 12.14
C ASN A 66 1.22 -10.67 11.67
N TRP A 67 0.54 -11.80 11.57
CA TRP A 67 -0.88 -11.96 11.23
C TRP A 67 -1.78 -11.90 12.47
N ASP A 68 -1.61 -10.86 13.30
CA ASP A 68 -2.17 -10.77 14.65
C ASP A 68 -3.26 -9.69 14.79
N MET A 69 -3.60 -8.97 13.71
CA MET A 69 -4.69 -8.02 13.72
C MET A 69 -6.01 -8.75 14.08
N PRO A 70 -6.68 -8.39 15.18
CA PRO A 70 -7.88 -9.11 15.59
C PRO A 70 -9.10 -8.66 14.78
N VAL A 71 -10.09 -9.56 14.68
CA VAL A 71 -11.41 -9.19 14.16
C VAL A 71 -11.98 -8.06 15.02
N GLY A 72 -12.46 -6.99 14.39
CA GLY A 72 -12.99 -5.80 15.08
C GLY A 72 -11.98 -4.66 15.26
N ALA A 73 -10.69 -4.85 14.98
CA ALA A 73 -9.66 -3.79 15.03
C ALA A 73 -9.71 -2.78 13.86
N GLY A 74 -10.85 -2.70 13.17
CA GLY A 74 -11.03 -1.78 12.07
C GLY A 74 -12.41 -1.89 11.43
N THR A 75 -12.76 -0.87 10.65
CA THR A 75 -14.03 -0.78 9.93
C THR A 75 -13.77 -0.54 8.44
N TYR A 76 -14.49 -1.27 7.61
CA TYR A 76 -14.48 -1.10 6.16
C TYR A 76 -15.73 -0.35 5.69
N TYR A 77 -15.55 0.62 4.80
CA TYR A 77 -16.62 1.38 4.16
C TYR A 77 -16.51 1.29 2.65
N ALA A 78 -17.63 1.33 1.93
CA ALA A 78 -17.64 1.37 0.48
C ALA A 78 -18.75 2.25 -0.08
N LEU A 79 -18.38 3.09 -1.03
CA LEU A 79 -19.28 3.83 -1.90
C LEU A 79 -18.57 3.97 -3.25
N PHE A 80 -18.90 3.08 -4.18
CA PHE A 80 -18.23 2.98 -5.47
C PHE A 80 -18.11 4.36 -6.16
N PRO A 81 -16.94 4.75 -6.70
CA PRO A 81 -15.73 3.93 -6.92
C PRO A 81 -14.71 3.95 -5.76
N LYS A 82 -15.11 4.37 -4.57
CA LYS A 82 -14.23 4.52 -3.40
C LYS A 82 -14.55 3.49 -2.31
N ALA A 83 -13.53 3.10 -1.58
CA ALA A 83 -13.66 2.33 -0.35
C ALA A 83 -12.61 2.79 0.65
N TRP A 84 -12.87 2.53 1.93
CA TRP A 84 -12.00 2.94 3.03
C TRP A 84 -11.82 1.80 4.01
N TYR A 85 -10.61 1.71 4.56
CA TYR A 85 -10.29 0.92 5.74
C TYR A 85 -9.86 1.90 6.81
N VAL A 86 -10.58 1.90 7.94
CA VAL A 86 -10.20 2.63 9.14
C VAL A 86 -9.68 1.60 10.12
N TYR A 87 -8.40 1.72 10.49
CA TYR A 87 -7.77 0.84 11.48
C TYR A 87 -7.82 1.55 12.82
N ASP A 88 -8.60 0.98 13.74
CA ASP A 88 -8.76 1.44 15.12
C ASP A 88 -8.37 0.28 16.01
N TRP A 89 -7.05 0.14 16.20
CA TRP A 89 -6.46 -1.00 16.87
C TRP A 89 -5.64 -0.51 18.06
N ASP A 90 -6.10 -0.84 19.27
CA ASP A 90 -5.49 -0.37 20.52
C ASP A 90 -4.01 -0.74 20.67
N ALA A 91 -3.53 -1.80 20.00
CA ALA A 91 -2.12 -2.17 20.02
C ALA A 91 -1.24 -1.20 19.20
N LEU A 92 -1.82 -0.44 18.28
CA LEU A 92 -1.10 0.53 17.45
C LEU A 92 -1.24 1.94 18.05
N PRO A 93 -0.14 2.63 18.40
CA PRO A 93 -0.19 4.00 18.93
C PRO A 93 -0.42 5.05 17.82
N VAL A 94 -1.10 4.67 16.72
CA VAL A 94 -1.31 5.48 15.53
C VAL A 94 -2.67 5.16 14.92
N LYS A 95 -3.36 6.17 14.41
CA LYS A 95 -4.60 5.97 13.65
C LYS A 95 -4.29 5.95 12.15
N LEU A 96 -4.76 4.91 11.46
CA LEU A 96 -4.54 4.74 10.04
C LEU A 96 -5.88 4.71 9.30
N THR A 97 -5.95 5.45 8.21
CA THR A 97 -7.08 5.36 7.27
C THR A 97 -6.54 5.21 5.86
N GLN A 98 -7.00 4.18 5.17
CA GLN A 98 -6.64 3.87 3.80
C GLN A 98 -7.86 4.06 2.91
N LYS A 99 -7.84 5.06 2.03
CA LYS A 99 -8.83 5.26 0.98
C LYS A 99 -8.31 4.61 -0.31
N GLN A 100 -9.07 3.71 -0.91
CA GLN A 100 -8.77 3.12 -2.21
C GLN A 100 -9.82 3.45 -3.26
N PHE A 101 -9.39 3.59 -4.51
CA PHE A 101 -10.27 3.79 -5.66
C PHE A 101 -9.54 3.57 -6.98
N SER A 102 -10.31 3.40 -8.04
CA SER A 102 -9.88 3.59 -9.43
C SER A 102 -10.58 4.82 -10.01
N PRO A 103 -9.97 5.54 -10.98
CA PRO A 103 -10.53 6.79 -11.51
C PRO A 103 -11.70 6.55 -12.47
N ILE A 104 -12.83 6.08 -11.95
CA ILE A 104 -14.08 5.90 -12.70
C ILE A 104 -14.82 7.25 -12.72
N ILE A 105 -14.77 7.93 -13.87
CA ILE A 105 -15.21 9.31 -14.04
C ILE A 105 -16.19 9.39 -15.22
N PRO A 106 -17.48 9.74 -14.99
CA PRO A 106 -18.45 9.92 -16.07
C PRO A 106 -17.95 10.88 -17.14
N GLY A 107 -18.10 10.49 -18.41
CA GLY A 107 -17.65 11.28 -19.57
C GLY A 107 -16.14 11.28 -19.82
N ASN A 108 -15.32 10.67 -18.96
CA ASN A 108 -13.88 10.54 -19.16
C ASN A 108 -13.52 9.07 -19.46
N TYR A 109 -13.52 8.72 -20.74
CA TYR A 109 -13.26 7.36 -21.21
C TYR A 109 -11.81 6.92 -20.98
N GLN A 110 -10.86 7.86 -21.03
CA GLN A 110 -9.44 7.55 -20.89
C GLN A 110 -9.09 7.17 -19.46
N ALA A 111 -9.35 8.05 -18.48
CA ALA A 111 -9.04 7.76 -17.08
C ALA A 111 -9.84 6.55 -16.59
N SER A 112 -11.11 6.44 -17.01
CA SER A 112 -11.97 5.33 -16.60
C SER A 112 -11.54 3.98 -17.17
N SER A 113 -10.66 3.91 -18.17
CA SER A 113 -10.15 2.65 -18.74
C SER A 113 -8.82 2.18 -18.13
N TYR A 114 -8.23 2.92 -17.18
CA TYR A 114 -6.90 2.59 -16.69
C TYR A 114 -6.87 1.35 -15.78
N PRO A 115 -5.90 0.43 -15.96
CA PRO A 115 -5.66 -0.71 -15.06
C PRO A 115 -4.92 -0.25 -13.78
N VAL A 116 -5.51 0.69 -13.03
CA VAL A 116 -4.86 1.31 -11.87
C VAL A 116 -5.77 1.33 -10.64
N GLY A 117 -5.21 0.95 -9.49
CA GLY A 117 -5.77 1.19 -8.16
C GLY A 117 -4.91 2.19 -7.40
N LEU A 118 -5.55 3.19 -6.79
CA LEU A 118 -4.87 4.15 -5.92
C LEU A 118 -5.14 3.80 -4.46
N PHE A 119 -4.11 3.95 -3.62
CA PHE A 119 -4.19 3.76 -2.17
C PHE A 119 -3.68 5.03 -1.46
N GLU A 120 -4.61 5.86 -1.02
CA GLU A 120 -4.32 7.08 -0.27
C GLU A 120 -4.34 6.79 1.23
N TRP A 121 -3.23 7.05 1.90
CA TRP A 121 -3.09 6.85 3.34
C TRP A 121 -3.14 8.17 4.09
N THR A 122 -4.00 8.21 5.12
CA THR A 122 -4.04 9.24 6.15
C THR A 122 -3.56 8.63 7.45
N ILE A 123 -2.62 9.30 8.11
CA ILE A 123 -1.92 8.81 9.29
C ILE A 123 -1.97 9.91 10.33
N GLU A 124 -2.51 9.59 11.51
CA GLU A 124 -2.60 10.51 12.64
C GLU A 124 -1.87 9.93 13.85
N ASN A 125 -0.95 10.70 14.42
CA ASN A 125 -0.30 10.41 15.69
C ASN A 125 -1.10 11.07 16.83
N PRO A 126 -1.90 10.30 17.60
CA PRO A 126 -2.65 10.85 18.73
C PRO A 126 -1.78 11.05 19.98
N THR A 127 -0.56 10.53 20.01
CA THR A 127 0.32 10.57 21.18
C THR A 127 1.01 11.92 21.33
N SER A 128 1.60 12.17 22.51
CA SER A 128 2.41 13.37 22.77
C SER A 128 3.84 13.27 22.24
N GLU A 129 4.30 12.07 21.89
CA GLU A 129 5.67 11.80 21.47
C GLU A 129 5.75 11.53 19.95
N PRO A 130 6.87 11.87 19.29
CA PRO A 130 7.10 11.46 17.92
C PRO A 130 7.05 9.94 17.77
N LEU A 131 6.53 9.47 16.64
CA LEU A 131 6.58 8.07 16.24
C LEU A 131 7.26 7.92 14.87
N ASN A 132 8.08 6.89 14.75
CA ASN A 132 8.62 6.44 13.47
C ASN A 132 7.67 5.42 12.89
N LEU A 133 7.12 5.70 11.71
CA LEU A 133 6.19 4.81 11.03
C LEU A 133 6.73 4.39 9.67
N GLY A 134 6.55 3.12 9.34
CA GLY A 134 6.70 2.59 7.99
C GLY A 134 5.38 2.00 7.50
N LEU A 135 4.98 2.33 6.28
CA LEU A 135 3.98 1.54 5.56
C LEU A 135 4.68 0.72 4.48
N MET A 136 4.29 -0.54 4.39
CA MET A 136 4.74 -1.48 3.37
C MET A 136 3.53 -1.89 2.54
N PHE A 137 3.70 -1.89 1.22
CA PHE A 137 2.81 -2.58 0.30
C PHE A 137 3.61 -3.72 -0.32
N SER A 138 3.18 -4.96 -0.09
CA SER A 138 3.77 -6.16 -0.67
C SER A 138 2.90 -6.69 -1.79
N TRP A 139 3.51 -7.26 -2.80
CA TRP A 139 2.82 -7.84 -3.95
C TRP A 139 3.64 -8.99 -4.54
N GLN A 140 2.98 -10.09 -4.88
CA GLN A 140 3.54 -11.22 -5.59
C GLN A 140 3.75 -10.87 -7.06
N ASN A 141 4.82 -11.36 -7.67
CA ASN A 141 4.91 -11.34 -9.13
C ASN A 141 3.88 -12.33 -9.69
N MET A 142 2.79 -11.80 -10.22
CA MET A 142 1.64 -12.57 -10.70
C MET A 142 1.61 -12.72 -12.23
N VAL A 143 2.70 -12.36 -12.94
CA VAL A 143 2.76 -12.56 -14.39
C VAL A 143 2.67 -14.06 -14.68
N GLY A 144 1.71 -14.46 -15.52
CA GLY A 144 1.42 -15.87 -15.80
C GLY A 144 0.52 -16.60 -14.79
N TRP A 145 0.18 -15.96 -13.67
CA TRP A 145 -0.66 -16.57 -12.63
C TRP A 145 -2.10 -16.78 -13.12
N GLY A 146 -2.65 -17.97 -12.89
CA GLY A 146 -3.94 -18.42 -13.44
C GLY A 146 -3.84 -19.17 -14.75
N TRP A 147 -2.69 -19.08 -15.41
CA TRP A 147 -2.35 -19.88 -16.60
C TRP A 147 -1.25 -20.91 -16.30
N GLY A 148 -0.77 -20.98 -15.06
CA GLY A 148 0.32 -21.86 -14.63
C GLY A 148 1.70 -21.44 -15.13
N LYS A 149 1.80 -20.30 -15.81
CA LYS A 149 3.03 -19.78 -16.43
C LYS A 149 3.99 -19.18 -15.40
N ASP A 150 3.48 -18.76 -14.26
CA ASP A 150 4.28 -18.32 -13.11
C ASP A 150 5.15 -19.44 -12.51
N LEU A 151 4.76 -20.70 -12.72
CA LEU A 151 5.50 -21.89 -12.24
C LEU A 151 6.66 -22.30 -13.16
N GLU A 152 6.71 -21.80 -14.40
CA GLU A 152 7.77 -22.11 -15.36
C GLU A 152 9.10 -21.39 -15.03
N GLY A 153 9.05 -20.42 -14.10
CA GLY A 153 10.21 -19.64 -13.68
C GLY A 153 10.58 -18.53 -14.67
N GLY A 154 11.56 -17.71 -14.30
CA GLY A 154 12.04 -16.57 -15.10
C GLY A 154 11.45 -15.22 -14.70
N ASN A 155 10.30 -15.18 -14.03
CA ASN A 155 9.74 -13.96 -13.45
C ASN A 155 10.78 -13.26 -12.56
N TYR A 156 10.93 -11.95 -12.73
CA TYR A 156 11.86 -11.13 -11.96
C TYR A 156 11.24 -9.77 -11.59
N ASN A 157 11.82 -9.15 -10.57
CA ASN A 157 11.33 -7.90 -10.00
C ASN A 157 12.41 -6.83 -10.14
N GLN A 158 12.04 -5.65 -10.61
CA GLN A 158 12.95 -4.53 -10.79
C GLN A 158 12.52 -3.36 -9.92
N ALA A 159 13.42 -2.90 -9.04
CA ALA A 159 13.23 -1.65 -8.32
C ALA A 159 13.34 -0.48 -9.30
N ILE A 160 12.41 0.47 -9.20
CA ILE A 160 12.38 1.67 -10.04
C ILE A 160 12.35 2.93 -9.20
N GLN A 161 12.98 3.99 -9.72
CA GLN A 161 12.85 5.35 -9.22
C GLN A 161 12.81 6.32 -10.40
N GLN A 162 11.63 6.89 -10.66
CA GLN A 162 11.39 7.73 -11.82
C GLN A 162 10.30 8.77 -11.51
N ASP A 163 10.45 10.00 -12.00
CA ASP A 163 9.42 11.06 -11.91
C ASP A 163 8.85 11.31 -10.49
N GLY A 164 9.71 11.16 -9.48
CA GLY A 164 9.31 11.31 -8.07
C GLY A 164 8.46 10.15 -7.53
N LEU A 165 8.51 8.99 -8.18
CA LEU A 165 7.97 7.72 -7.72
C LEU A 165 9.12 6.76 -7.36
N THR A 166 8.89 5.89 -6.39
CA THR A 166 9.75 4.75 -6.06
C THR A 166 8.88 3.52 -5.91
N GLY A 167 9.30 2.39 -6.47
CA GLY A 167 8.48 1.18 -6.47
C GLY A 167 9.19 -0.03 -7.03
N VAL A 168 8.39 -1.06 -7.32
CA VAL A 168 8.84 -2.32 -7.91
C VAL A 168 7.95 -2.64 -9.10
N VAL A 169 8.57 -2.96 -10.23
CA VAL A 169 7.92 -3.56 -11.40
C VAL A 169 8.13 -5.06 -11.34
N PHE A 170 7.04 -5.81 -11.46
CA PHE A 170 7.00 -7.27 -11.50
C PHE A 170 6.79 -7.67 -12.95
N THR A 171 7.77 -8.38 -13.52
CA THR A 171 7.79 -8.70 -14.95
C THR A 171 8.43 -10.07 -15.19
N ARG A 172 8.61 -10.42 -16.46
CA ARG A 172 9.29 -11.61 -16.96
C ARG A 172 10.30 -11.26 -18.06
N PRO A 173 11.14 -12.21 -18.53
CA PRO A 173 12.01 -11.99 -19.68
C PRO A 173 11.20 -11.86 -20.97
N GLY A 174 11.64 -11.01 -21.89
CA GLY A 174 11.00 -10.77 -23.19
C GLY A 174 10.52 -9.32 -23.33
N ASP A 175 10.57 -8.80 -24.55
CA ASP A 175 10.33 -7.37 -24.82
C ASP A 175 8.91 -7.07 -25.36
N MET A 176 8.15 -8.11 -25.74
CA MET A 176 6.82 -7.95 -26.32
C MET A 176 5.79 -8.82 -25.60
N VAL A 177 4.65 -8.20 -25.28
CA VAL A 177 3.44 -8.91 -24.86
C VAL A 177 2.80 -9.53 -26.09
N SER A 178 2.78 -10.86 -26.15
CA SER A 178 2.20 -11.62 -27.26
C SER A 178 1.01 -12.48 -26.85
N GLU A 179 0.82 -12.70 -25.54
CA GLU A 179 -0.16 -13.61 -24.98
C GLU A 179 -0.94 -12.93 -23.84
N GLU A 180 -2.17 -13.37 -23.59
CA GLU A 180 -3.06 -12.77 -22.58
C GLU A 180 -2.52 -12.90 -21.14
N TRP A 181 -1.74 -13.95 -20.86
CA TRP A 181 -1.15 -14.19 -19.55
C TRP A 181 0.06 -13.30 -19.24
N ASP A 182 0.57 -12.59 -20.25
CA ASP A 182 1.78 -11.81 -20.18
C ASP A 182 1.52 -10.32 -19.94
N GLY A 183 2.52 -9.65 -19.35
CA GLY A 183 2.50 -8.23 -19.06
C GLY A 183 3.37 -7.89 -17.86
N SER A 184 2.94 -6.89 -17.10
CA SER A 184 3.63 -6.48 -15.89
C SER A 184 2.64 -5.98 -14.82
N PHE A 185 3.07 -6.07 -13.57
CA PHE A 185 2.45 -5.35 -12.46
C PHE A 185 3.44 -4.32 -11.93
N ALA A 186 2.94 -3.28 -11.28
CA ALA A 186 3.77 -2.36 -10.53
C ALA A 186 3.08 -1.92 -9.25
N ILE A 187 3.85 -1.84 -8.17
CA ILE A 187 3.46 -1.09 -6.97
C ILE A 187 4.42 0.08 -6.82
N VAL A 188 3.87 1.28 -6.65
CA VAL A 188 4.65 2.52 -6.57
C VAL A 188 4.14 3.41 -5.46
N ALA A 189 5.06 4.14 -4.85
CA ALA A 189 4.76 5.18 -3.88
C ALA A 189 5.40 6.50 -4.34
N ARG A 190 4.67 7.61 -4.20
CA ARG A 190 5.23 8.93 -4.48
C ARG A 190 6.32 9.29 -3.49
N SER A 191 7.54 9.49 -3.95
CA SER A 191 8.68 9.93 -3.16
C SER A 191 8.50 11.42 -2.82
N LYS A 192 7.99 11.73 -1.63
CA LYS A 192 8.10 13.09 -1.10
C LYS A 192 9.51 13.25 -0.56
N ARG A 193 10.26 14.26 -1.02
CA ARG A 193 11.18 14.95 -0.10
C ARG A 193 10.32 15.40 1.06
N ALA A 194 10.67 15.03 2.29
CA ALA A 194 9.94 15.46 3.48
C ALA A 194 9.85 16.99 3.49
N SER A 195 8.73 17.55 3.02
CA SER A 195 8.40 18.95 3.24
C SER A 195 7.93 19.04 4.68
N ARG A 196 8.85 19.39 5.58
CA ARG A 196 8.49 19.86 6.92
C ARG A 196 7.63 21.11 6.74
N SER A 197 6.32 21.02 6.95
CA SER A 197 5.55 22.20 7.33
C SER A 197 5.79 22.43 8.82
N ALA A 198 6.97 22.94 9.15
CA ALA A 198 7.30 23.48 10.45
C ALA A 198 8.12 24.74 10.19
N THR A 199 7.59 25.88 10.60
CA THR A 199 8.25 27.18 10.52
C THR A 199 9.45 27.21 11.49
N ALA A 200 10.62 27.59 10.97
CA ALA A 200 11.88 28.00 11.66
C ALA A 200 12.83 26.92 12.23
N PRO A 201 14.13 27.24 12.44
CA PRO A 201 15.15 27.43 11.40
C PRO A 201 16.19 26.28 11.39
N ALA A 202 16.94 26.22 10.30
CA ALA A 202 17.83 25.13 9.94
C ALA A 202 19.00 24.90 10.92
N SER A 203 19.33 23.62 11.15
CA SER A 203 20.73 23.22 11.37
C SER A 203 20.99 21.83 10.76
N ARG A 204 22.22 21.72 10.26
CA ARG A 204 22.75 20.82 9.22
C ARG A 204 23.28 19.52 9.83
N TRP A 205 23.04 18.36 9.19
CA TRP A 205 23.77 17.11 9.52
C TRP A 205 24.18 16.29 8.30
N ARG A 206 25.32 15.60 8.47
CA ARG A 206 26.22 15.00 7.46
C ARG A 206 25.77 13.60 7.04
N ARG A 207 26.20 13.20 5.83
CA ARG A 207 26.08 11.84 5.27
C ARG A 207 27.13 10.91 5.87
N GLY A 208 26.72 9.69 6.22
CA GLY A 208 27.59 8.52 6.36
C GLY A 208 26.90 7.34 5.66
N ALA A 209 27.59 6.72 4.72
CA ALA A 209 27.15 5.53 3.98
C ALA A 209 27.96 4.32 4.47
N ILE A 210 27.33 3.14 4.54
CA ILE A 210 28.01 1.84 4.67
C ILE A 210 27.29 0.84 3.72
N PRO A 211 28.00 0.04 2.90
CA PRO A 211 27.39 -0.88 1.93
C PRO A 211 27.42 -2.37 2.34
N GLY A 212 26.47 -3.15 1.82
CA GLY A 212 26.50 -4.63 1.70
C GLY A 212 25.20 -5.35 2.13
N PRO A 213 24.94 -6.62 1.72
CA PRO A 213 24.79 -7.14 0.36
C PRO A 213 23.33 -7.63 0.05
N ILE A 214 23.16 -8.24 -1.12
CA ILE A 214 21.95 -8.62 -1.88
C ILE A 214 20.86 -9.40 -1.10
N LEU A 215 19.58 -9.01 -1.24
CA LEU A 215 18.38 -9.67 -0.71
C LEU A 215 17.30 -9.86 -1.81
N PRO A 216 16.59 -11.00 -1.90
CA PRO A 216 15.32 -11.14 -2.63
C PRO A 216 14.12 -10.96 -1.66
N PRO A 217 12.85 -10.89 -2.14
CA PRO A 217 12.30 -9.95 -3.11
C PRO A 217 12.14 -8.55 -2.49
N THR A 218 12.18 -7.50 -3.32
CA THR A 218 12.26 -6.11 -2.87
C THR A 218 10.99 -5.66 -2.12
N VAL A 219 11.12 -5.60 -0.79
CA VAL A 219 10.20 -4.94 0.14
C VAL A 219 10.41 -3.43 0.08
N GLY A 220 9.36 -2.69 -0.31
CA GLY A 220 9.38 -1.22 -0.30
C GLY A 220 8.78 -0.67 0.99
N TRP A 221 9.63 -0.21 1.92
CA TRP A 221 9.17 0.62 3.03
C TRP A 221 9.14 2.07 2.61
N LYS A 222 8.05 2.76 2.91
CA LYS A 222 8.07 4.22 2.95
C LYS A 222 7.88 4.68 4.38
N THR A 223 8.93 5.32 4.91
CA THR A 223 9.00 5.74 6.31
C THR A 223 8.81 7.24 6.45
N TRP A 224 8.21 7.64 7.57
CA TRP A 224 8.05 9.03 7.97
C TRP A 224 7.98 9.13 9.49
N THR A 225 8.54 10.21 10.01
CA THR A 225 8.33 10.62 11.40
C THR A 225 7.11 11.53 11.44
N THR A 226 6.10 11.17 12.23
CA THR A 226 4.90 12.01 12.38
C THR A 226 4.98 12.84 13.66
N PRO A 227 4.87 14.18 13.58
CA PRO A 227 4.91 15.03 14.77
C PRO A 227 3.63 14.83 15.62
N PRO A 228 3.70 15.10 16.94
CA PRO A 228 2.53 15.05 17.81
C PRO A 228 1.48 16.11 17.42
N ARG A 229 0.22 15.86 17.80
CA ARG A 229 -0.88 16.79 17.55
C ARG A 229 -0.63 18.12 18.29
N PRO A 230 -0.86 19.30 17.66
CA PRO A 230 -0.86 20.56 18.39
C PRO A 230 -1.95 20.54 19.47
N ASN A 231 -1.61 21.06 20.65
CA ASN A 231 -2.51 21.16 21.80
C ASN A 231 -3.81 21.91 21.41
N PRO A 232 -5.03 21.42 21.73
CA PRO A 232 -6.28 22.09 21.35
C PRO A 232 -6.50 23.48 21.98
N ARG A 233 -5.65 23.89 22.93
CA ARG A 233 -5.75 25.17 23.62
C ARG A 233 -5.10 26.32 22.85
N SER A 234 -5.64 26.62 21.67
CA SER A 234 -5.59 27.95 21.04
C SER A 234 -6.48 28.00 19.80
N ARG A 235 -7.80 27.81 19.98
CA ARG A 235 -8.78 28.31 19.02
C ARG A 235 -9.45 29.54 19.62
N LEU A 236 -9.02 30.72 19.16
CA LEU A 236 -9.85 31.92 19.19
C LEU A 236 -11.10 31.66 18.34
N PRO A 237 -12.29 32.16 18.74
CA PRO A 237 -13.52 31.90 18.01
C PRO A 237 -13.56 32.77 16.74
N GLY A 238 -13.43 32.14 15.57
CA GLY A 238 -13.63 32.77 14.26
C GLY A 238 -14.96 32.33 13.66
N ARG A 239 -15.85 33.30 13.44
CA ARG A 239 -17.23 33.20 12.94
C ARG A 239 -17.35 32.41 11.63
N TRP A 240 -18.47 31.71 11.50
CA TRP A 240 -19.05 31.28 10.24
C TRP A 240 -19.67 32.46 9.50
N LEU A 241 -19.29 32.64 8.24
CA LEU A 241 -20.11 33.13 7.13
C LEU A 241 -19.80 32.25 5.92
#